data_AF-E7D1H3-F1
#
_entry.id   AF-E7D1H3-F1
#
_cell.length_a   1.000
_cell.length_b   1.000
_cell.length_c   1.000
_cell.angle_alpha   90.00
_cell.angle_beta   90.00
_cell.angle_gamma   90.00
#
_symmetry.space_group_name_H-M   'P 1'
#
loop_
_entity.id
_entity.type
_entity.pdbx_description
1 polymer ?
#
loop_
_entity_poly.entity_id
_entity_poly.type
_entity_poly.pdbx_seq_one_letter_code
_entity_poly.pdbx_strand_id
1 'polypeptide(L)'
;MYKYILLLLTFVFYANAQQCGDCSGIFCAQVACNEGTRSVYIQCACCPSCVPAIGENQGPCNVAVEPQPGGPVGPNGSSRVVGPFPICDYGLRCNAFTLRCEKAPSK
;
A
#
# COMPACT_ATOMS: atom_id res chain seq x y z
N MET A 1 39.71 5.06 11.00
CA MET A 1 38.74 3.94 11.20
C MET A 1 37.27 4.33 10.97
N TYR A 2 36.90 5.62 10.82
CA TYR A 2 35.51 6.05 10.56
C TYR A 2 35.02 5.98 9.09
N LYS A 3 35.93 5.81 8.12
CA LYS A 3 35.58 5.80 6.68
C LYS A 3 34.73 4.58 6.27
N TYR A 4 34.90 3.43 6.93
CA TYR A 4 34.15 2.21 6.60
C TYR A 4 32.72 2.21 7.17
N ILE A 5 32.46 2.96 8.24
CA ILE A 5 31.13 3.12 8.84
C ILE A 5 30.22 3.92 7.90
N LEU A 6 30.79 4.95 7.25
CA LEU A 6 30.07 5.82 6.31
C LEU A 6 29.63 5.08 5.04
N LEU A 7 30.47 4.16 4.53
CA LEU A 7 30.15 3.30 3.38
C LEU A 7 29.04 2.28 3.69
N LEU A 8 29.06 1.70 4.89
CA LEU A 8 28.00 0.77 5.34
C LEU A 8 26.64 1.47 5.46
N LEU A 9 26.62 2.69 6.01
CA LEU A 9 25.38 3.47 6.10
C LEU A 9 24.80 3.78 4.71
N THR A 10 25.63 4.18 3.74
CA THR A 10 25.15 4.44 2.37
C THR A 10 24.55 3.20 1.68
N PHE A 11 25.09 2.01 1.95
CA PHE A 11 24.57 0.76 1.37
C PHE A 11 23.19 0.39 1.96
N VAL A 12 22.99 0.64 3.26
CA VAL A 12 21.70 0.41 3.93
C VAL A 12 20.64 1.40 3.44
N PHE A 13 21.00 2.65 3.14
CA PHE A 13 20.04 3.61 2.56
C PHE A 13 19.66 3.28 1.12
N TYR A 14 20.59 2.77 0.29
CA TYR A 14 20.29 2.38 -1.10
C TYR A 14 19.42 1.13 -1.22
N ALA A 15 19.52 0.18 -0.30
CA ALA A 15 18.73 -1.06 -0.34
C ALA A 15 17.23 -0.86 -0.05
N ASN A 16 16.84 0.25 0.58
CA ASN A 16 15.45 0.52 0.98
C ASN A 16 14.62 1.27 -0.06
N ALA A 17 15.23 1.71 -1.17
CA ALA A 17 14.50 2.17 -2.33
C ALA A 17 14.31 1.00 -3.29
N GLN A 18 13.48 0.03 -2.91
CA GLN A 18 12.97 -0.96 -3.86
C GLN A 18 11.98 -0.21 -4.78
N GLN A 19 12.55 0.59 -5.68
CA GLN A 19 11.83 1.27 -6.74
C GLN A 19 11.26 0.16 -7.61
N CYS A 20 9.94 0.01 -7.56
CA CYS A 20 9.28 -0.94 -8.42
C CYS A 20 9.63 -0.62 -9.88
N GLY A 21 9.90 -1.69 -10.63
CA GLY A 21 10.31 -1.59 -12.02
C GLY A 21 9.25 -0.92 -12.89
N ASP A 22 9.69 -0.52 -14.07
CA ASP A 22 8.81 0.07 -15.09
C ASP A 22 7.77 -0.96 -15.55
N CYS A 23 6.50 -0.57 -15.51
CA CYS A 23 5.35 -1.37 -15.97
C CYS A 23 4.90 -0.99 -17.40
N SER A 24 5.72 -0.23 -18.11
CA SER A 24 5.48 0.15 -19.50
C SER A 24 5.26 -1.09 -20.39
N GLY A 25 4.21 -1.05 -21.20
CA GLY A 25 3.86 -2.14 -22.14
C GLY A 25 3.06 -3.29 -21.53
N ILE A 26 2.80 -3.29 -20.21
CA ILE A 26 1.90 -4.26 -19.59
C ILE A 26 0.46 -3.81 -19.77
N PHE A 27 -0.35 -4.66 -20.41
CA PHE A 27 -1.79 -4.48 -20.50
C PHE A 27 -2.48 -5.25 -19.37
N CYS A 28 -3.08 -4.53 -18.43
CA CYS A 28 -3.86 -5.12 -17.36
C CYS A 28 -5.33 -5.20 -17.76
N ALA A 29 -5.96 -6.36 -17.53
CA ALA A 29 -7.41 -6.45 -17.63
C ALA A 29 -8.06 -5.50 -16.61
N GLN A 30 -9.21 -4.91 -16.96
CA GLN A 30 -9.99 -4.16 -15.98
C GLN A 30 -10.44 -5.12 -14.87
N VAL A 31 -10.03 -4.81 -13.64
CA VAL A 31 -10.36 -5.62 -12.48
C VAL A 31 -11.66 -5.10 -11.88
N ALA A 32 -12.75 -5.85 -12.08
CA ALA A 32 -14.00 -5.65 -11.38
C ALA A 32 -13.95 -6.43 -10.06
N CYS A 33 -13.92 -5.71 -8.95
CA CYS A 33 -13.95 -6.29 -7.62
C CYS A 33 -15.39 -6.51 -7.16
N ASN A 34 -15.66 -7.67 -6.56
CA ASN A 34 -16.96 -7.97 -5.94
C ASN A 34 -17.21 -7.05 -4.75
N GLU A 35 -18.48 -6.97 -4.31
CA GLU A 35 -18.83 -6.27 -3.07
C GLU A 35 -17.98 -6.78 -1.89
N GLY A 36 -17.57 -5.86 -1.02
CA GLY A 36 -16.68 -6.17 0.10
C GLY A 36 -15.22 -6.42 -0.30
N THR A 37 -14.83 -6.11 -1.54
CA THR A 37 -13.43 -6.12 -1.96
C THR A 37 -13.02 -4.82 -2.63
N ARG A 38 -11.74 -4.50 -2.55
CA ARG A 38 -11.15 -3.26 -3.04
C ARG A 38 -10.00 -3.54 -3.99
N SER A 39 -9.95 -2.78 -5.09
CA SER A 39 -8.87 -2.86 -6.08
C SER A 39 -7.64 -2.11 -5.57
N VAL A 40 -6.50 -2.81 -5.48
CA VAL A 40 -5.21 -2.26 -5.02
C VAL A 40 -4.03 -2.84 -5.79
N TYR A 41 -2.91 -2.12 -5.79
CA TYR A 41 -1.63 -2.65 -6.28
C TYR A 41 -0.88 -3.29 -5.13
N ILE A 42 -0.60 -4.59 -5.24
CA ILE A 42 0.12 -5.35 -4.22
C ILE A 42 1.61 -5.29 -4.55
N GLN A 43 2.42 -4.74 -3.64
CA GLN A 43 3.87 -4.58 -3.82
C GLN A 43 4.20 -3.97 -5.20
N CYS A 44 5.14 -4.58 -5.94
CA CYS A 44 5.52 -4.16 -7.28
C CYS A 44 4.69 -4.77 -8.41
N ALA A 45 3.50 -5.30 -8.12
CA ALA A 45 2.60 -5.78 -9.18
C ALA A 45 2.22 -4.62 -10.11
N CYS A 46 2.37 -4.86 -11.41
CA CYS A 46 2.01 -3.90 -12.45
C CYS A 46 0.49 -3.78 -12.65
N CYS A 47 -0.26 -4.79 -12.24
CA CYS A 47 -1.72 -4.82 -12.34
C CYS A 47 -2.35 -4.76 -10.95
N PRO A 48 -3.53 -4.14 -10.84
CA PRO A 48 -4.28 -4.16 -9.59
C PRO A 48 -4.86 -5.55 -9.33
N SER A 49 -5.16 -5.83 -8.06
CA SER A 49 -5.81 -7.04 -7.58
C SER A 49 -6.88 -6.67 -6.57
N CYS A 50 -7.89 -7.52 -6.41
CA CYS A 50 -8.91 -7.34 -5.38
C CYS A 50 -8.43 -7.91 -4.05
N VAL A 51 -8.55 -7.12 -2.99
CA VAL A 51 -8.32 -7.56 -1.60
C VAL A 51 -9.59 -7.35 -0.78
N PRO A 52 -9.81 -8.11 0.30
CA PRO A 52 -10.94 -7.89 1.19
C PRO A 52 -10.96 -6.47 1.75
N ALA A 53 -12.15 -5.86 1.82
CA ALA A 53 -12.38 -4.54 2.39
C ALA A 53 -13.05 -4.67 3.77
N ILE A 54 -12.58 -3.90 4.74
CA ILE A 54 -13.11 -3.79 6.09
C ILE A 54 -13.96 -2.52 6.17
N GLY A 55 -15.22 -2.67 6.60
CA GLY A 55 -16.17 -1.55 6.69
C GLY A 55 -15.93 -0.62 7.88
N GLU A 56 -16.73 0.45 7.96
CA GLU A 56 -16.62 1.47 9.02
C GLU A 56 -16.85 0.87 10.42
N ASN A 57 -16.02 1.27 11.38
CA ASN A 57 -15.97 0.78 12.76
C ASN A 57 -15.74 -0.73 12.91
N GLN A 58 -15.43 -1.44 11.83
CA GLN A 58 -15.04 -2.85 11.86
C GLN A 58 -13.54 -2.99 12.13
N GLY A 59 -13.13 -4.14 12.66
CA GLY A 59 -11.74 -4.44 13.00
C GLY A 59 -11.55 -5.89 13.46
N PRO A 60 -10.31 -6.33 13.68
CA PRO A 60 -9.08 -5.52 13.68
C PRO A 60 -8.56 -5.17 12.28
N CYS A 61 -8.18 -3.91 12.05
CA CYS A 61 -7.43 -3.47 10.86
C CYS A 61 -5.93 -3.34 11.18
N ASN A 62 -5.08 -3.30 10.14
CA ASN A 62 -3.64 -3.17 10.31
C ASN A 62 -3.09 -1.95 9.55
N VAL A 63 -2.56 -0.98 10.31
CA VAL A 63 -2.02 0.28 9.75
C VAL A 63 -0.82 0.04 8.82
N ALA A 64 -0.05 -1.03 9.04
CA ALA A 64 1.13 -1.33 8.24
C ALA A 64 0.80 -1.80 6.81
N VAL A 65 -0.42 -2.31 6.58
CA VAL A 65 -0.86 -2.78 5.26
C VAL A 65 -1.73 -1.76 4.52
N GLU A 66 -2.16 -0.69 5.19
CA GLU A 66 -2.96 0.38 4.60
C GLU A 66 -2.18 1.15 3.52
N PRO A 67 -2.82 1.49 2.39
CA PRO A 67 -2.18 2.33 1.39
C PRO A 67 -1.91 3.75 1.92
N GLN A 68 -0.78 4.32 1.52
CA GLN A 68 -0.38 5.67 1.95
C GLN A 68 -1.40 6.75 1.52
N PRO A 69 -1.71 7.73 2.39
CA PRO A 69 -2.60 8.85 2.07
C PRO A 69 -1.99 9.82 1.08
N GLY A 70 -2.68 10.03 -0.06
CA GLY A 70 -2.31 11.04 -1.04
C GLY A 70 -1.13 10.67 -1.94
N GLY A 71 -0.72 9.40 -1.92
CA GLY A 71 0.24 8.87 -2.88
C GLY A 71 -0.38 8.73 -4.28
N PRO A 72 0.42 8.73 -5.36
CA PRO A 72 -0.07 8.35 -6.66
C PRO A 72 -0.55 6.89 -6.63
N VAL A 73 -1.74 6.66 -7.18
CA VAL A 73 -2.32 5.32 -7.37
C VAL A 73 -1.66 4.67 -8.58
N GLY A 74 -1.24 3.41 -8.44
CA GLY A 74 -0.68 2.66 -9.56
C GLY A 74 0.68 2.02 -9.27
N PRO A 75 1.23 1.31 -10.26
CA PRO A 75 2.46 0.56 -10.11
C PRO A 75 3.71 1.43 -10.22
N ASN A 76 3.56 2.77 -10.25
CA ASN A 76 4.63 3.76 -10.20
C ASN A 76 4.50 4.70 -8.97
N GLY A 77 3.54 4.47 -8.08
CA GLY A 77 3.25 5.35 -6.94
C GLY A 77 3.25 4.65 -5.58
N SER A 78 2.98 5.42 -4.53
CA SER A 78 3.06 4.97 -3.12
C SER A 78 1.76 4.38 -2.56
N SER A 79 0.65 4.38 -3.31
CA SER A 79 -0.60 3.75 -2.88
C SER A 79 -0.64 2.25 -3.20
N ARG A 80 0.37 1.52 -2.72
CA ARG A 80 0.44 0.05 -2.75
C ARG A 80 0.17 -0.52 -1.37
N VAL A 81 -0.22 -1.78 -1.35
CA VAL A 81 -0.30 -2.58 -0.12
C VAL A 81 0.84 -3.60 -0.11
N VAL A 82 1.34 -3.95 1.07
CA VAL A 82 2.45 -4.91 1.23
C VAL A 82 2.08 -6.36 0.89
N GLY A 83 0.79 -6.67 0.82
CA GLY A 83 0.28 -8.01 0.52
C GLY A 83 -1.23 -8.03 0.29
N PRO A 84 -1.82 -9.20 0.00
CA PRO A 84 -3.26 -9.39 -0.21
C PRO A 84 -4.04 -9.39 1.11
N PHE A 85 -3.74 -8.48 2.02
CA PHE A 85 -4.36 -8.41 3.34
C PHE A 85 -5.65 -7.59 3.30
N PRO A 86 -6.61 -7.88 4.21
CA PRO A 86 -7.76 -7.01 4.39
C PRO A 86 -7.35 -5.58 4.74
N ILE A 87 -7.93 -4.61 4.05
CA ILE A 87 -7.71 -3.18 4.25
C ILE A 87 -9.04 -2.46 4.46
N CYS A 88 -9.01 -1.24 4.98
CA CYS A 88 -10.19 -0.42 5.09
C CYS A 88 -10.76 -0.05 3.71
N ASP A 89 -12.09 0.00 3.66
CA ASP A 89 -12.84 0.35 2.46
C ASP A 89 -12.58 1.81 2.00
N TYR A 90 -13.08 2.17 0.83
CA TYR A 90 -12.92 3.51 0.26
C TYR A 90 -13.40 4.61 1.22
N GLY A 91 -12.56 5.63 1.42
CA GLY A 91 -12.84 6.74 2.34
C GLY A 91 -12.61 6.43 3.81
N LEU A 92 -12.20 5.21 4.16
CA LEU A 92 -11.84 4.81 5.51
C LEU A 92 -10.33 4.66 5.68
N ARG A 93 -9.88 4.70 6.94
CA ARG A 93 -8.49 4.53 7.37
C ARG A 93 -8.45 3.68 8.63
N CYS A 94 -7.42 2.85 8.74
CA CYS A 94 -7.16 2.17 9.99
C CYS A 94 -6.67 3.17 11.05
N ASN A 95 -7.42 3.33 12.13
CA ASN A 95 -7.00 4.12 13.29
C ASN A 95 -6.01 3.29 14.12
N ALA A 96 -4.80 3.83 14.34
CA ALA A 96 -3.72 3.13 15.05
C ALA A 96 -4.00 2.87 16.53
N PHE A 97 -4.90 3.64 17.16
CA PHE A 97 -5.26 3.50 18.57
C PHE A 97 -6.41 2.52 18.78
N THR A 98 -7.44 2.56 17.91
CA THR A 98 -8.63 1.72 18.05
C THR A 98 -8.55 0.43 17.24
N LEU A 99 -7.60 0.33 16.30
CA LEU A 99 -7.45 -0.75 15.33
C LEU A 99 -8.74 -1.03 14.55
N ARG A 100 -9.51 0.03 14.29
CA ARG A 100 -10.75 0.01 13.52
C ARG A 100 -10.67 0.93 12.32
N CYS A 101 -11.46 0.62 11.29
CA CYS A 101 -11.57 1.46 10.11
C CYS A 101 -12.50 2.64 10.40
N GLU A 102 -11.98 3.86 10.35
CA GLU A 102 -12.71 5.10 10.63
C GLU A 102 -12.61 6.05 9.43
N LYS A 103 -13.49 7.04 9.33
CA LYS A 103 -13.47 8.00 8.21
C LYS A 103 -12.12 8.69 8.11
N ALA A 104 -11.55 8.66 6.91
CA ALA A 104 -10.32 9.38 6.63
C ALA A 104 -10.57 10.88 6.80
N PRO A 105 -9.66 11.62 7.48
CA PRO A 105 -9.77 13.07 7.54
C PRO A 105 -9.70 13.62 6.11
N SER A 106 -10.74 14.35 5.69
CA SER A 106 -10.76 15.05 4.42
C SER A 106 -9.61 16.06 4.41
N LYS A 107 -8.68 15.92 3.46
CA LYS A 107 -7.68 16.95 3.16
C LYS A 107 -8.29 18.02 2.27
#